data_AF-A0A8H5AZU9-F1
#
_entry.id   AF-A0A8H5AZU9-F1
#
_cell.length_a   1.000
_cell.length_b   1.000
_cell.length_c   1.000
_cell.angle_alpha   90.00
_cell.angle_beta   90.00
_cell.angle_gamma   90.00
#
_symmetry.space_group_name_H-M   'P 1'
#
loop_
_entity.id
_entity.type
_entity.pdbx_description
1 polymer ?
#
loop_
_entity_poly.entity_id
_entity_poly.type
_entity_poly.pdbx_seq_one_letter_code
_entity_poly.pdbx_strand_id
1 'polypeptide(L)'
;MLRAIANTPALDFDSTLFQTLIIVSFHGLLRLGDLCHPSVASSKNPAKRARRSSVRFVGNDHFSFRLPAHKADPFFEGNLVLIRRLWHDLDVVAIFKHYLRLRDALHPFASPLWLTSSGSVPDHNFFLSHLNRFNLGPSIRGQSMRAGGATALAELGASPDAIQALGRWSSNAWKIYIRKHPVLIHRLQPQVPHVPLHRP
;
A
#
# COMPACT_ATOMS: atom_id res chain seq x y z
N MET A 1 5.60 0.44 13.46
CA MET A 1 6.23 -0.07 12.23
C MET A 1 6.36 0.99 11.15
N LEU A 2 5.26 1.43 10.50
CA LEU A 2 5.31 2.37 9.36
C LEU A 2 6.15 3.62 9.66
N ARG A 3 5.84 4.31 10.76
CA ARG A 3 6.59 5.50 11.21
C ARG A 3 8.08 5.23 11.44
N ALA A 4 8.41 4.11 12.07
CA ALA A 4 9.81 3.75 12.35
C ALA A 4 10.62 3.61 11.04
N ILE A 5 10.01 3.01 10.01
CA ILE A 5 10.66 2.85 8.70
C ILE A 5 10.70 4.18 7.93
N ALA A 6 9.57 4.90 7.88
CA ALA A 6 9.44 6.10 7.07
C ALA A 6 10.20 7.31 7.61
N ASN A 7 10.42 7.38 8.94
CA ASN A 7 11.19 8.45 9.57
C ASN A 7 12.68 8.15 9.67
N THR A 8 13.10 6.94 9.32
CA THR A 8 14.53 6.62 9.22
C THR A 8 15.09 7.32 7.98
N PRO A 9 16.25 7.98 8.02
CA PRO A 9 16.86 8.54 6.82
C PRO A 9 17.18 7.45 5.79
N ALA A 10 16.66 7.56 4.56
CA ALA A 10 17.12 6.73 3.45
C ALA A 10 18.42 7.32 2.89
N LEU A 11 19.53 6.63 3.13
CA LEU A 11 20.86 7.10 2.74
C LEU A 11 21.23 6.74 1.30
N ASP A 12 20.54 5.78 0.71
CA ASP A 12 20.79 5.29 -0.65
C ASP A 12 19.48 5.12 -1.45
N PHE A 13 19.66 4.88 -2.75
CA PHE A 13 18.56 4.72 -3.71
C PHE A 13 17.62 3.56 -3.34
N ASP A 14 18.18 2.40 -2.97
CA ASP A 14 17.40 1.19 -2.72
C ASP A 14 16.64 1.24 -1.39
N SER A 15 17.21 1.92 -0.39
CA SER A 15 16.55 2.27 0.86
C SER A 15 15.41 3.26 0.63
N THR A 16 15.59 4.22 -0.29
CA THR A 16 14.53 5.16 -0.71
C THR A 16 13.41 4.43 -1.43
N LEU A 17 13.75 3.50 -2.35
CA LEU A 17 12.78 2.61 -2.98
C LEU A 17 12.02 1.82 -1.92
N PHE A 18 12.73 1.15 -0.99
CA PHE A 18 12.11 0.33 0.04
C PHE A 18 11.11 1.11 0.89
N GLN A 19 11.48 2.30 1.37
CA GLN A 19 10.56 3.18 2.12
C GLN A 19 9.33 3.52 1.30
N THR A 20 9.53 3.83 0.02
CA THR A 20 8.44 4.11 -0.92
C THR A 20 7.50 2.90 -1.06
N LEU A 21 8.04 1.69 -1.21
CA LEU A 21 7.23 0.46 -1.27
C LEU A 21 6.45 0.22 0.02
N ILE A 22 7.03 0.52 1.18
CA ILE A 22 6.38 0.39 2.49
C ILE A 22 5.19 1.35 2.59
N ILE A 23 5.39 2.65 2.32
CA ILE A 23 4.28 3.64 2.42
C ILE A 23 3.19 3.34 1.38
N VAL A 24 3.57 2.95 0.16
CA VAL A 24 2.61 2.68 -0.92
C VAL A 24 1.82 1.40 -0.65
N SER A 25 2.47 0.33 -0.19
CA SER A 25 1.77 -0.90 0.18
C SER A 25 0.83 -0.72 1.37
N PHE A 26 1.26 0.07 2.36
CA PHE A 26 0.47 0.33 3.56
C PHE A 26 -0.74 1.23 3.25
N HIS A 27 -0.53 2.39 2.64
CA HIS A 27 -1.62 3.34 2.34
C HIS A 27 -2.54 2.83 1.22
N GLY A 28 -2.00 2.09 0.25
CA GLY A 28 -2.76 1.56 -0.88
C GLY A 28 -3.36 0.18 -0.65
N LEU A 29 -3.15 -0.44 0.53
CA LEU A 29 -3.57 -1.80 0.84
C LEU A 29 -3.09 -2.83 -0.21
N LEU A 30 -1.87 -2.68 -0.72
CA LEU A 30 -1.36 -3.52 -1.81
C LEU A 30 -0.75 -4.80 -1.27
N ARG A 31 -0.87 -5.88 -2.06
CA ARG A 31 -0.10 -7.09 -1.81
C ARG A 31 1.33 -6.85 -2.29
N LEU A 32 2.28 -7.58 -1.69
CA LEU A 32 3.68 -7.48 -2.12
C LEU A 32 3.85 -7.82 -3.62
N GLY A 33 3.08 -8.77 -4.14
CA GLY A 33 3.09 -9.14 -5.56
C GLY A 33 2.55 -8.07 -6.52
N ASP A 34 1.90 -7.02 -6.02
CA ASP A 34 1.48 -5.87 -6.83
C ASP A 34 2.66 -4.88 -7.07
N LEU A 35 3.71 -4.99 -6.26
CA LEU A 35 4.86 -4.09 -6.22
C LEU A 35 6.16 -4.77 -6.65
N CYS A 36 6.36 -6.00 -6.19
CA CYS A 36 7.58 -6.77 -6.35
C CYS A 36 7.36 -7.99 -7.23
N HIS A 37 8.42 -8.42 -7.92
CA HIS A 37 8.40 -9.69 -8.61
C HIS A 37 8.39 -10.87 -7.63
N PRO A 38 7.78 -12.00 -8.03
CA PRO A 38 8.03 -13.24 -7.34
C PRO A 38 9.53 -13.57 -7.43
N SER A 39 10.07 -14.15 -6.37
CA SER A 39 11.48 -14.59 -6.34
C SER A 39 11.77 -15.67 -7.38
N VAL A 40 10.74 -16.41 -7.82
CA VAL A 40 10.86 -17.45 -8.86
C VAL A 40 10.75 -16.82 -10.25
N ALA A 41 11.81 -16.98 -11.06
CA ALA A 41 11.92 -16.37 -12.38
C ALA A 41 10.77 -16.74 -13.33
N SER A 42 10.35 -18.01 -13.36
CA SER A 42 9.25 -18.51 -14.22
C SER A 42 7.89 -17.88 -13.92
N SER A 43 7.72 -17.29 -12.74
CA SER A 43 6.47 -16.61 -12.33
C SER A 43 6.47 -15.11 -12.62
N LYS A 44 7.58 -14.55 -13.12
CA LYS A 44 7.70 -13.12 -13.44
C LYS A 44 6.90 -12.80 -14.70
N ASN A 45 5.93 -11.89 -14.58
CA ASN A 45 5.13 -11.43 -15.71
C ASN A 45 5.31 -9.92 -15.91
N PRO A 46 6.00 -9.48 -16.99
CA PRO A 46 6.17 -8.05 -17.29
C PRO A 46 4.86 -7.29 -17.49
N ALA A 47 3.82 -7.94 -18.00
CA ALA A 47 2.51 -7.33 -18.19
C ALA A 47 1.83 -6.97 -16.86
N LYS A 48 2.28 -7.51 -15.73
CA LYS A 48 1.77 -7.20 -14.38
C LYS A 48 2.52 -6.06 -13.66
N ARG A 49 3.48 -5.39 -14.32
CA ARG A 49 4.24 -4.28 -13.74
C ARG A 49 3.48 -2.95 -13.85
N ALA A 50 3.32 -2.25 -12.73
CA ALA A 50 2.88 -0.85 -12.74
C ALA A 50 3.84 0.00 -13.58
N ARG A 51 3.28 0.91 -14.40
CA ARG A 51 4.05 1.74 -15.32
C ARG A 51 4.31 3.12 -14.72
N ARG A 52 5.53 3.64 -14.86
CA ARG A 52 5.90 5.00 -14.47
C ARG A 52 5.00 6.05 -15.11
N SER A 53 4.62 5.85 -16.37
CA SER A 53 3.75 6.75 -17.13
C SER A 53 2.29 6.79 -16.64
N SER A 54 1.88 5.85 -15.78
CA SER A 54 0.54 5.86 -15.16
C SER A 54 0.44 6.77 -13.94
N VAL A 55 1.56 7.24 -13.40
CA VAL A 55 1.58 8.08 -12.19
C VAL A 55 0.93 9.43 -12.49
N ARG A 56 0.04 9.87 -11.60
CA ARG A 56 -0.57 11.20 -11.61
C ARG A 56 -0.51 11.79 -10.21
N PHE A 57 -0.09 13.04 -10.11
CA PHE A 57 -0.27 13.83 -8.90
C PHE A 57 -1.58 14.59 -9.04
N VAL A 58 -2.41 14.53 -8.01
CA VAL A 58 -3.67 15.27 -7.95
C VAL A 58 -3.61 16.05 -6.64
N GLY A 59 -3.62 17.38 -6.73
CA GLY A 59 -3.36 18.24 -5.58
C GLY A 59 -1.99 18.02 -4.92
N ASN A 60 -1.90 18.39 -3.64
CA ASN A 60 -0.66 18.36 -2.86
C ASN A 60 -0.58 17.18 -1.88
N ASP A 61 -1.70 16.54 -1.57
CA ASP A 61 -1.82 15.53 -0.51
C ASP A 61 -2.04 14.11 -1.03
N HIS A 62 -2.11 13.91 -2.36
CA HIS A 62 -2.30 12.60 -2.95
C HIS A 62 -1.62 12.40 -4.31
N PHE A 63 -1.40 11.13 -4.63
CA PHE A 63 -0.97 10.69 -5.94
C PHE A 63 -1.64 9.37 -6.28
N SER A 64 -1.64 9.02 -7.57
CA SER A 64 -2.20 7.78 -8.04
C SER A 64 -1.32 7.12 -9.09
N PHE A 65 -1.50 5.82 -9.28
CA PHE A 65 -0.92 5.06 -10.38
C PHE A 65 -1.84 3.88 -10.73
N ARG A 66 -1.63 3.25 -11.89
CA ARG A 66 -2.45 2.10 -12.31
C ARG A 66 -1.65 0.80 -12.20
N LEU A 67 -2.27 -0.20 -11.57
CA LEU A 67 -1.85 -1.59 -11.72
C LEU A 67 -2.29 -2.10 -13.10
N PRO A 68 -1.58 -3.06 -13.69
CA PRO A 68 -2.07 -3.66 -14.93
C PRO A 68 -3.28 -4.55 -14.65
N ALA A 69 -4.22 -4.55 -15.59
CA ALA A 69 -5.52 -5.16 -15.42
C ALA A 69 -5.46 -6.63 -14.99
N HIS A 70 -6.33 -6.98 -14.04
CA HIS A 70 -6.67 -8.36 -13.70
C HIS A 70 -7.79 -8.88 -14.62
N LYS A 71 -7.86 -10.19 -14.83
CA LYS A 71 -8.85 -10.90 -15.68
C LYS A 71 -10.33 -10.68 -15.30
N ALA A 72 -10.63 -9.87 -14.28
CA ALA A 72 -11.98 -9.63 -13.76
C ALA A 72 -12.41 -8.14 -13.80
N ASP A 73 -11.64 -7.26 -14.45
CA ASP A 73 -11.95 -5.83 -14.56
C ASP A 73 -11.91 -5.36 -16.03
N PRO A 74 -12.99 -5.54 -16.80
CA PRO A 74 -13.07 -5.13 -18.20
C PRO A 74 -13.13 -3.60 -18.38
N PHE A 75 -13.47 -2.84 -17.35
CA PHE A 75 -13.70 -1.38 -17.41
C PHE A 75 -12.50 -0.56 -16.89
N PHE A 76 -11.44 -1.21 -16.42
CA PHE A 76 -10.18 -0.59 -15.98
C PHE A 76 -10.30 0.41 -14.80
N GLU A 77 -11.43 0.42 -14.10
CA GLU A 77 -11.66 1.32 -12.95
C GLU A 77 -11.09 0.76 -11.64
N GLY A 78 -11.02 -0.57 -11.49
CA GLY A 78 -10.52 -1.26 -10.28
C GLY A 78 -9.00 -1.29 -10.14
N ASN A 79 -8.27 -0.79 -11.14
CA ASN A 79 -6.81 -0.82 -11.20
C ASN A 79 -6.12 0.46 -10.72
N LEU A 80 -6.89 1.52 -10.43
CA LEU A 80 -6.34 2.77 -9.92
C LEU A 80 -5.99 2.62 -8.43
N VAL A 81 -4.72 2.83 -8.10
CA VAL A 81 -4.25 2.93 -6.72
C VAL A 81 -4.14 4.40 -6.39
N LEU A 82 -4.96 4.88 -5.46
CA LEU A 82 -4.88 6.22 -4.89
C LEU A 82 -4.16 6.16 -3.55
N ILE A 83 -3.07 6.91 -3.41
CA ILE A 83 -2.33 7.06 -2.17
C ILE A 83 -2.57 8.47 -1.64
N ARG A 84 -3.19 8.56 -0.47
CA ARG A 84 -3.47 9.82 0.21
C ARG A 84 -2.65 9.93 1.49
N ARG A 85 -2.23 11.16 1.82
CA ARG A 85 -1.70 11.52 3.13
C ARG A 85 -2.80 11.37 4.19
N LEU A 86 -2.64 10.38 5.07
CA LEU A 86 -3.58 10.11 6.16
C LEU A 86 -3.22 10.87 7.44
N TRP A 87 -1.93 11.16 7.65
CA TRP A 87 -1.43 11.83 8.84
C TRP A 87 -0.54 13.01 8.48
N HIS A 88 -0.59 14.08 9.29
CA HIS A 88 0.20 15.29 9.07
C HIS A 88 1.70 15.08 9.31
N ASP A 89 2.07 14.17 10.20
CA ASP A 89 3.45 13.84 10.57
C ASP A 89 4.16 12.91 9.56
N LEU A 90 3.45 12.42 8.54
CA LEU A 90 3.99 11.50 7.54
C LEU A 90 3.68 11.99 6.11
N ASP A 91 4.65 12.65 5.49
CA ASP A 91 4.51 13.14 4.12
C ASP A 91 4.82 12.06 3.07
N VAL A 92 3.83 11.19 2.85
CA VAL A 92 3.91 10.12 1.83
C VAL A 92 4.13 10.65 0.41
N VAL A 93 3.65 11.87 0.11
CA VAL A 93 3.78 12.47 -1.21
C VAL A 93 5.21 12.94 -1.43
N ALA A 94 5.84 13.55 -0.41
CA ALA A 94 7.24 13.96 -0.48
C ALA A 94 8.19 12.77 -0.63
N ILE A 95 7.97 11.69 0.14
CA ILE A 95 8.76 10.45 0.01
C ILE A 95 8.64 9.88 -1.40
N PHE A 96 7.42 9.77 -1.93
CA PHE A 96 7.19 9.26 -3.29
C PHE A 96 7.81 10.16 -4.37
N LYS A 97 7.65 11.49 -4.26
CA LYS A 97 8.29 12.46 -5.16
C LYS A 97 9.81 12.34 -5.13
N HIS A 98 10.40 12.14 -3.94
CA HIS A 98 11.84 11.96 -3.80
C HIS A 98 12.33 10.71 -4.55
N TYR A 99 11.64 9.57 -4.37
CA TYR A 99 11.94 8.36 -5.13
C TYR A 99 11.84 8.58 -6.64
N LEU A 100 10.76 9.21 -7.13
CA LEU A 100 10.59 9.46 -8.56
C LEU A 100 11.71 10.33 -9.14
N ARG A 101 12.17 11.36 -8.42
CA ARG A 101 13.31 12.18 -8.88
C ARG A 101 14.57 11.35 -9.06
N LEU A 102 14.91 10.51 -8.07
CA LEU A 102 16.08 9.64 -8.15
C LEU A 102 15.94 8.60 -9.27
N ARG A 103 14.77 7.95 -9.34
CA ARG A 103 14.44 6.93 -10.35
C ARG A 103 14.53 7.51 -11.76
N ASP A 104 13.94 8.67 -12.01
CA ASP A 104 13.88 9.27 -13.34
C ASP A 104 15.25 9.83 -13.76
N ALA A 105 16.10 10.24 -12.80
CA ALA A 105 17.49 10.60 -13.09
C ALA A 105 18.35 9.39 -13.46
N LEU A 106 18.21 8.26 -12.75
CA LEU A 106 19.01 7.06 -12.98
C LEU A 106 18.49 6.18 -14.13
N HIS A 107 17.18 6.18 -14.35
CA HIS A 107 16.48 5.32 -15.32
C HIS A 107 15.44 6.10 -16.15
N PRO A 108 15.86 7.13 -16.91
CA PRO A 108 14.96 8.08 -17.57
C PRO A 108 13.97 7.43 -18.56
N PHE A 109 14.40 6.37 -19.26
CA PHE A 109 13.59 5.71 -20.30
C PHE A 109 12.94 4.40 -19.84
N ALA A 110 13.11 4.01 -18.58
CA ALA A 110 12.55 2.75 -18.10
C ALA A 110 11.03 2.88 -17.88
N SER A 111 10.28 1.86 -18.30
CA SER A 111 8.82 1.80 -18.14
C SER A 111 8.34 1.41 -16.73
N PRO A 112 8.94 0.41 -16.03
CA PRO A 112 8.45 -0.03 -14.71
C PRO A 112 8.51 1.07 -13.66
N LEU A 113 7.45 1.24 -12.87
CA LEU A 113 7.40 2.24 -11.79
C LEU A 113 8.43 1.95 -10.71
N TRP A 114 8.56 0.68 -10.30
CA TRP A 114 9.47 0.23 -9.25
C TRP A 114 10.73 -0.36 -9.88
N LEU A 115 11.85 0.29 -9.59
CA LEU A 115 13.19 -0.08 -10.03
C LEU A 115 14.16 0.08 -8.87
N THR A 116 15.03 -0.90 -8.69
CA THR A 116 16.25 -0.86 -7.87
C THR A 116 17.30 0.00 -8.57
N SER A 117 18.38 0.33 -7.85
CA SER A 117 19.54 1.06 -8.37
C SER A 117 20.15 0.42 -9.63
N SER A 118 20.05 -0.90 -9.75
CA SER A 118 20.51 -1.68 -10.92
C SER A 118 19.53 -1.66 -12.10
N GLY A 119 18.40 -0.96 -12.02
CA GLY A 119 17.37 -0.94 -13.07
C GLY A 119 16.50 -2.20 -13.14
N SER A 120 16.58 -3.08 -12.13
CA SER A 120 15.73 -4.26 -12.02
C SER A 120 14.46 -3.96 -11.22
N VAL A 121 13.36 -4.67 -11.47
CA VAL A 121 12.19 -4.58 -10.59
C VAL A 121 12.52 -5.30 -9.29
N PRO A 122 12.26 -4.70 -8.11
CA PRO A 122 12.51 -5.36 -6.84
C PRO A 122 11.72 -6.67 -6.73
N ASP A 123 12.30 -7.68 -6.11
CA ASP A 123 11.62 -8.93 -5.80
C ASP A 123 11.26 -9.04 -4.32
N HIS A 124 10.62 -10.13 -3.94
CA HIS A 124 10.26 -10.36 -2.54
C HIS A 124 11.49 -10.41 -1.62
N ASN A 125 12.64 -10.90 -2.11
CA ASN A 125 13.86 -11.00 -1.31
C ASN A 125 14.44 -9.61 -1.03
N PHE A 126 14.44 -8.72 -2.03
CA PHE A 126 14.79 -7.31 -1.87
C PHE A 126 13.95 -6.65 -0.76
N PHE A 127 12.63 -6.84 -0.80
CA PHE A 127 11.75 -6.23 0.19
C PHE A 127 11.99 -6.78 1.60
N LEU A 128 12.11 -8.10 1.73
CA LEU A 128 12.31 -8.74 3.03
C LEU A 128 13.70 -8.43 3.61
N SER A 129 14.74 -8.36 2.79
CA SER A 129 16.10 -8.05 3.26
C SER A 129 16.18 -6.64 3.84
N HIS A 130 15.51 -5.66 3.23
CA HIS A 130 15.41 -4.31 3.78
C HIS A 130 14.53 -4.24 5.03
N LEU A 131 13.39 -4.94 5.03
CA LEU A 131 12.48 -4.97 6.19
C LEU A 131 13.16 -5.57 7.43
N ASN A 132 13.96 -6.62 7.26
CA ASN A 132 14.63 -7.30 8.36
C ASN A 132 15.66 -6.41 9.08
N ARG A 133 16.18 -5.35 8.45
CA ARG A 133 17.10 -4.39 9.08
C ARG A 133 16.46 -3.65 10.26
N PHE A 134 15.13 -3.57 10.31
CA PHE A 134 14.38 -2.89 11.36
C PHE A 134 14.05 -3.80 12.55
N ASN A 135 14.41 -5.08 12.51
CA ASN A 135 14.21 -6.07 13.58
C ASN A 135 12.82 -6.04 14.24
N LEU A 136 11.76 -5.98 13.42
CA LEU A 136 10.38 -5.80 13.89
C LEU A 136 9.71 -7.09 14.40
N GLY A 137 10.48 -8.17 14.55
CA GLY A 137 10.01 -9.49 14.96
C GLY A 137 9.50 -10.37 13.81
N PRO A 138 9.34 -11.69 14.07
CA PRO A 138 9.09 -12.70 13.03
C PRO A 138 7.67 -12.68 12.43
N SER A 139 6.75 -11.95 13.06
CA SER A 139 5.34 -11.83 12.66
C SER A 139 5.09 -10.78 11.58
N ILE A 140 6.06 -9.89 11.34
CA ILE A 140 5.97 -8.81 10.37
C ILE A 140 6.59 -9.25 9.04
N ARG A 141 5.76 -9.39 8.00
CA ARG A 141 6.14 -9.82 6.64
C ARG A 141 5.43 -8.98 5.58
N GLY A 142 5.60 -9.30 4.30
CA GLY A 142 4.97 -8.56 3.19
C GLY A 142 3.43 -8.41 3.30
N GLN A 143 2.72 -9.38 3.91
CA GLN A 143 1.27 -9.28 4.14
C GLN A 143 0.89 -8.28 5.25
N SER A 144 1.84 -7.94 6.14
CA SER A 144 1.61 -7.06 7.28
C SER A 144 1.33 -5.62 6.87
N MET A 145 1.77 -5.19 5.68
CA MET A 145 1.49 -3.84 5.18
C MET A 145 0.00 -3.68 4.86
N ARG A 146 -0.56 -4.62 4.09
CA ARG A 146 -1.98 -4.62 3.72
C ARG A 146 -2.89 -4.79 4.94
N ALA A 147 -2.52 -5.68 5.87
CA ALA A 147 -3.27 -5.86 7.11
C ALA A 147 -3.20 -4.61 8.01
N GLY A 148 -1.99 -4.08 8.25
CA GLY A 148 -1.78 -2.90 9.07
C GLY A 148 -2.45 -1.64 8.52
N GLY A 149 -2.41 -1.44 7.19
CA GLY A 149 -3.11 -0.34 6.53
C GLY A 149 -4.62 -0.40 6.71
N ALA A 150 -5.21 -1.59 6.63
CA ALA A 150 -6.65 -1.76 6.82
C ALA A 150 -7.07 -1.48 8.27
N THR A 151 -6.28 -1.93 9.24
CA THR A 151 -6.48 -1.61 10.65
C THR A 151 -6.37 -0.10 10.89
N ALA A 152 -5.36 0.55 10.32
CA ALA A 152 -5.18 2.00 10.47
C ALA A 152 -6.33 2.81 9.85
N LEU A 153 -6.85 2.40 8.70
CA LEU A 153 -8.03 3.02 8.10
C LEU A 153 -9.28 2.83 8.97
N ALA A 154 -9.47 1.65 9.55
CA ALA A 154 -10.57 1.40 10.49
C ALA A 154 -10.45 2.26 11.76
N GLU A 155 -9.24 2.44 12.29
CA GLU A 155 -8.98 3.33 13.42
C GLU A 155 -9.30 4.80 13.11
N LEU A 156 -9.06 5.22 11.86
CA LEU A 156 -9.43 6.54 11.35
C LEU A 156 -10.92 6.68 10.99
N GLY A 157 -11.73 5.64 11.21
CA GLY A 157 -13.17 5.67 10.98
C GLY A 157 -13.60 5.45 9.53
N ALA A 158 -12.73 4.93 8.66
CA ALA A 158 -13.15 4.54 7.32
C ALA A 158 -14.21 3.43 7.38
N SER A 159 -15.22 3.53 6.52
CA SER A 159 -16.28 2.53 6.46
C SER A 159 -15.75 1.16 5.98
N PRO A 160 -16.40 0.06 6.39
CA PRO A 160 -16.10 -1.27 5.87
C PRO A 160 -16.03 -1.34 4.34
N ASP A 161 -16.97 -0.70 3.66
CA ASP A 161 -17.07 -0.71 2.20
C ASP A 161 -15.91 0.07 1.56
N ALA A 162 -15.50 1.20 2.16
CA ALA A 162 -14.35 1.96 1.71
C ALA A 162 -13.04 1.15 1.86
N ILE A 163 -12.85 0.48 3.00
CA ILE A 163 -11.67 -0.38 3.23
C ILE A 163 -11.67 -1.55 2.25
N GLN A 164 -12.84 -2.17 2.03
CA GLN A 164 -12.99 -3.28 1.09
C GLN A 164 -12.64 -2.86 -0.35
N ALA A 165 -13.17 -1.73 -0.79
CA ALA A 165 -12.91 -1.14 -2.11
C ALA A 165 -11.43 -0.77 -2.27
N LEU A 166 -10.85 -0.03 -1.32
CA LEU A 166 -9.43 0.36 -1.34
C LEU A 166 -8.50 -0.85 -1.34
N GLY A 167 -8.88 -1.91 -0.66
CA GLY A 167 -8.13 -3.16 -0.66
C GLY A 167 -8.34 -4.00 -1.92
N ARG A 168 -9.37 -3.76 -2.73
CA ARG A 168 -9.76 -4.66 -3.82
C ARG A 168 -10.01 -6.08 -3.31
N TRP A 169 -10.74 -6.21 -2.20
CA TRP A 169 -11.16 -7.50 -1.68
C TRP A 169 -12.51 -7.89 -2.28
N SER A 170 -12.56 -9.02 -2.97
CA SER A 170 -13.80 -9.61 -3.49
C SER A 170 -14.69 -10.24 -2.40
N SER A 171 -14.16 -10.43 -1.20
CA SER A 171 -14.87 -11.04 -0.08
C SER A 171 -14.54 -10.38 1.25
N ASN A 172 -15.32 -10.73 2.28
CA ASN A 172 -15.15 -10.29 3.67
C ASN A 172 -13.85 -10.81 4.35
N ALA A 173 -12.92 -11.42 3.62
CA ALA A 173 -11.65 -11.92 4.15
C ALA A 173 -10.83 -10.84 4.89
N TRP A 174 -11.00 -9.57 4.54
CA TRP A 174 -10.34 -8.45 5.21
C TRP A 174 -10.75 -8.28 6.67
N LYS A 175 -11.97 -8.72 7.05
CA LYS A 175 -12.46 -8.67 8.43
C LYS A 175 -11.56 -9.46 9.38
N ILE A 176 -10.83 -10.47 8.89
CA ILE A 176 -9.86 -11.24 9.70
C ILE A 176 -8.76 -10.33 10.27
N TYR A 177 -8.37 -9.27 9.56
CA TYR A 177 -7.32 -8.36 10.02
C TYR A 177 -7.78 -7.41 11.13
N ILE A 178 -9.07 -7.12 11.21
CA ILE A 178 -9.65 -6.16 12.17
C ILE A 178 -10.26 -6.86 13.38
N ARG A 179 -10.57 -8.16 13.26
CA ARG A 179 -11.14 -8.99 14.33
C ARG A 179 -10.30 -9.09 15.60
N LYS A 180 -9.06 -8.60 15.61
CA LYS A 180 -8.18 -8.59 16.80
C LYS A 180 -8.33 -7.36 17.70
N HIS A 181 -9.16 -6.37 17.33
CA HIS A 181 -9.47 -5.21 18.18
C HIS A 181 -10.98 -5.09 18.39
N PRO A 182 -11.54 -5.53 19.54
CA PRO A 182 -12.98 -5.51 19.83
C PRO A 182 -13.63 -4.12 19.66
N VAL A 183 -12.88 -3.05 19.97
CA VAL A 183 -13.33 -1.65 19.82
C VAL A 183 -13.56 -1.27 18.37
N LEU A 184 -12.74 -1.76 17.44
CA LEU A 184 -12.91 -1.50 16.01
C LEU A 184 -14.13 -2.26 15.46
N ILE A 185 -14.41 -3.46 15.97
CA ILE A 185 -15.60 -4.23 15.58
C ILE A 185 -16.88 -3.45 15.95
N HIS A 186 -16.93 -2.87 17.16
CA HIS A 186 -18.08 -2.09 17.62
C HIS A 186 -18.31 -0.82 16.77
N ARG A 187 -17.23 -0.11 16.41
CA ARG A 187 -17.33 1.11 15.56
C ARG A 187 -17.72 0.84 14.11
N LEU A 188 -17.43 -0.36 13.59
CA LEU A 188 -17.71 -0.74 12.21
C LEU A 188 -19.09 -1.40 12.03
N GLN A 189 -19.83 -1.66 13.13
CA GLN A 189 -21.21 -2.10 13.04
C GLN A 189 -22.13 -0.90 12.73
N PRO A 190 -23.19 -1.10 11.92
CA PRO A 190 -24.21 -0.07 11.77
C PRO A 190 -24.78 0.25 13.17
N GLN A 191 -24.70 1.51 13.56
CA GLN A 191 -25.37 2.00 14.77
C GLN A 191 -26.87 1.82 14.54
N VAL A 192 -27.48 0.84 15.21
CA VAL A 192 -28.94 0.72 15.23
C VAL A 192 -29.44 1.94 16.00
N PRO A 193 -30.29 2.80 15.40
CA PRO A 193 -30.84 3.94 16.13
C PRO A 193 -31.54 3.41 17.38
N HIS A 194 -31.12 3.91 18.54
CA HIS A 194 -31.74 3.56 19.80
C HIS A 194 -33.15 4.18 19.79
N VAL A 195 -34.16 3.39 19.44
CA VAL A 195 -35.56 3.79 19.61
C VAL A 195 -35.81 3.80 21.12
N PRO A 196 -36.12 4.96 21.74
CA PRO A 196 -36.48 4.98 23.14
C PRO A 196 -37.77 4.18 23.31
N LEU A 197 -37.74 3.17 24.18
CA LEU A 197 -38.96 2.51 24.62
C LEU A 197 -39.78 3.54 25.41
N HIS A 198 -40.77 4.17 24.77
CA HIS A 198 -41.86 4.77 25.52
C HIS A 198 -42.56 3.63 26.27
N ARG A 199 -42.43 3.65 27.60
CA ARG A 199 -43.31 2.87 28.47
C ARG A 199 -44.69 3.54 28.50
N PRO A 200 -45.76 2.73 28.57
CA PRO A 200 -47.13 3.20 28.64
C PRO A 200 -47.41 3.96 29.95
#